data_AF-A0A1E4V620-F1
#
_entry.id   AF-A0A1E4V620-F1
#
_cell.length_a   1.000
_cell.length_b   1.000
_cell.length_c   1.000
_cell.angle_alpha   90.00
_cell.angle_beta   90.00
_cell.angle_gamma   90.00
#
_symmetry.space_group_name_H-M   'P 1'
#
loop_
_entity.id
_entity.type
_entity.pdbx_description
1 polymer ?
#
loop_
_entity_poly.entity_id
_entity_poly.type
_entity_poly.pdbx_seq_one_letter_code
_entity_poly.pdbx_strand_id
1 'polypeptide(L)'
;MPTPLPPLPEDIARAVRFGERDYALQRLREHLNLSEADASELLNRYQEDTPPIRLRGAGIIRRSPLNALVWLAFILILAVVGLLLSR
;
A
#
# COMPACT_ATOMS: atom_id res chain seq x y z
N MET A 1 -16.23 1.88 25.91
CA MET A 1 -16.84 1.58 24.60
C MET A 1 -16.00 2.24 23.53
N PRO A 2 -15.62 1.57 22.42
CA PRO A 2 -14.91 2.24 21.35
C PRO A 2 -15.79 3.38 20.82
N THR A 3 -15.21 4.57 20.66
CA THR A 3 -15.90 5.72 20.09
C THR A 3 -16.31 5.38 18.65
N PRO A 4 -17.58 5.62 18.25
CA PRO A 4 -17.99 5.41 16.87
C PRO A 4 -17.13 6.28 15.96
N LEU A 5 -16.60 5.67 14.90
CA LEU A 5 -15.76 6.36 13.93
C LEU A 5 -16.60 7.43 13.23
N PRO A 6 -16.14 8.70 13.18
CA PRO A 6 -16.88 9.75 12.48
C PRO A 6 -17.01 9.39 10.99
N PRO A 7 -18.11 9.76 10.32
CA PRO A 7 -18.24 9.50 8.89
C PRO A 7 -17.11 10.22 8.14
N LEU A 8 -16.30 9.45 7.41
CA LEU A 8 -15.23 10.00 6.57
C LEU A 8 -15.80 10.55 5.25
N PRO A 9 -15.29 11.69 4.77
CA PRO A 9 -15.45 12.10 3.39
C PRO A 9 -15.01 10.99 2.42
N GLU A 10 -15.68 10.89 1.27
CA GLU A 10 -15.44 9.80 0.31
C GLU A 10 -13.99 9.74 -0.21
N ASP A 11 -13.32 10.88 -0.33
CA ASP A 11 -11.92 10.98 -0.75
C ASP A 11 -10.99 10.36 0.30
N ILE A 12 -11.23 10.62 1.58
CA ILE A 12 -10.45 10.03 2.69
C ILE A 12 -10.76 8.54 2.82
N ALA A 13 -12.05 8.15 2.74
CA ALA A 13 -12.45 6.74 2.77
C ALA A 13 -11.84 5.93 1.60
N ARG A 14 -11.65 6.56 0.44
CA ARG A 14 -10.92 5.96 -0.69
C ARG A 14 -9.46 5.76 -0.33
N ALA A 15 -8.78 6.80 0.13
CA ALA A 15 -7.36 6.74 0.49
C ALA A 15 -7.06 5.65 1.53
N VAL A 16 -7.91 5.53 2.55
CA VAL A 16 -7.84 4.45 3.56
C VAL A 16 -7.93 3.07 2.90
N ARG A 17 -8.94 2.87 2.03
CA ARG A 17 -9.17 1.58 1.36
C ARG A 17 -8.07 1.19 0.38
N PHE A 18 -7.45 2.15 -0.31
CA PHE A 18 -6.37 1.89 -1.27
C PHE A 18 -4.98 1.84 -0.62
N GLY A 19 -4.88 2.02 0.70
CA GLY A 19 -3.61 1.97 1.43
C GLY A 19 -2.71 3.19 1.18
N GLU A 20 -3.28 4.32 0.76
CA GLU A 20 -2.58 5.60 0.58
C GLU A 20 -2.41 6.30 1.93
N ARG A 21 -1.58 5.70 2.80
CA ARG A 21 -1.45 6.08 4.21
C ARG A 21 -1.10 7.57 4.39
N ASP A 22 -0.10 8.07 3.66
CA ASP A 22 0.37 9.46 3.81
C ASP A 22 -0.69 10.48 3.40
N TYR A 23 -1.38 10.21 2.28
CA TYR A 23 -2.47 11.05 1.79
C TYR A 23 -3.67 11.01 2.73
N ALA A 24 -4.07 9.81 3.19
CA ALA A 24 -5.15 9.65 4.16
C ALA A 24 -4.85 10.38 5.47
N LEU A 25 -3.61 10.29 5.98
CA LEU A 25 -3.17 10.91 7.21
C LEU A 25 -3.16 12.44 7.10
N GLN A 26 -2.64 12.99 5.99
CA GLN A 26 -2.67 14.42 5.74
C GLN A 26 -4.11 14.95 5.70
N ARG A 27 -5.00 14.27 4.96
CA ARG A 27 -6.41 14.67 4.87
C ARG A 27 -7.17 14.53 6.18
N LEU A 28 -6.87 13.50 6.97
CA LEU A 28 -7.42 13.33 8.32
C LEU A 28 -7.02 14.48 9.24
N ARG A 29 -5.76 14.91 9.19
CA ARG A 29 -5.28 16.07 9.94
C ARG A 29 -5.98 17.35 9.51
N GLU A 30 -6.10 17.60 8.21
CA GLU A 30 -6.77 18.79 7.67
C GLU A 30 -8.28 18.81 8.00
N HIS A 31 -8.95 17.66 7.89
CA HIS A 31 -10.41 17.58 8.02
C HIS A 31 -10.88 17.58 9.47
N LEU A 32 -10.12 16.95 10.37
CA LEU A 32 -10.49 16.81 11.79
C LEU A 32 -9.64 17.70 12.71
N ASN A 33 -8.73 18.52 12.14
CA ASN A 33 -7.78 19.36 12.86
C ASN A 33 -7.03 18.60 13.96
N LEU A 34 -6.63 17.36 13.66
CA LEU A 34 -6.01 16.44 14.60
C LEU A 34 -4.48 16.57 14.60
N SER A 35 -3.89 16.23 15.74
CA SER A 35 -2.45 15.97 15.82
C SER A 35 -2.08 14.79 14.94
N GLU A 36 -0.80 14.72 14.56
CA GLU A 36 -0.27 13.62 13.75
C GLU A 36 -0.43 12.27 14.45
N ALA A 37 -0.25 12.23 15.77
CA ALA A 37 -0.44 11.03 16.59
C ALA A 37 -1.90 10.56 16.55
N ASP A 38 -2.85 11.48 16.78
CA ASP A 38 -4.28 11.16 16.81
C ASP A 38 -4.79 10.75 15.43
N ALA A 39 -4.35 11.43 14.37
CA ALA A 39 -4.70 11.08 13.00
C ALA A 39 -4.16 9.69 12.60
N SER A 40 -2.95 9.35 13.05
CA SER A 40 -2.35 8.03 12.82
C SER A 40 -3.11 6.92 13.55
N GLU A 41 -3.48 7.16 14.82
CA GLU A 41 -4.28 6.20 15.60
C GLU A 41 -5.67 5.98 14.99
N LEU A 42 -6.32 7.07 14.58
CA LEU A 42 -7.63 7.03 13.94
C LEU A 42 -7.56 6.29 12.59
N LEU A 43 -6.53 6.56 11.78
CA LEU A 43 -6.26 5.86 10.53
C LEU A 43 -6.05 4.36 10.76
N ASN A 44 -5.34 3.99 11.82
CA ASN A 44 -5.13 2.59 12.18
C ASN A 44 -6.45 1.89 12.52
N ARG A 45 -7.31 2.54 13.32
CA ARG A 45 -8.66 2.04 13.61
C ARG A 45 -9.52 1.87 12.36
N TYR A 46 -9.48 2.83 11.41
CA TYR A 46 -10.18 2.66 10.14
C TYR A 46 -9.66 1.49 9.30
N GLN A 47 -8.34 1.24 9.31
CA GLN A 47 -7.74 0.13 8.58
C GLN A 47 -7.97 -1.23 9.26
N GLU A 48 -8.14 -1.25 10.58
CA GLU A 48 -8.53 -2.44 11.33
C GLU A 48 -9.98 -2.82 11.03
N ASP A 49 -10.88 -1.83 10.99
CA ASP A 49 -12.31 -2.04 10.74
C ASP A 49 -12.60 -2.28 9.24
N THR A 50 -11.81 -1.67 8.35
CA THR A 50 -11.87 -1.85 6.89
C THR A 50 -10.47 -2.13 6.34
N PRO A 51 -10.05 -3.40 6.26
CA PRO A 51 -8.73 -3.74 5.77
C PRO A 51 -8.52 -3.19 4.36
N PRO A 52 -7.38 -2.53 4.09
CA PRO A 52 -7.12 -1.97 2.78
C PRO A 52 -7.17 -3.08 1.74
N ILE A 53 -7.79 -2.77 0.61
CA ILE A 53 -7.81 -3.62 -0.58
C ILE A 53 -6.39 -3.62 -1.13
N ARG A 54 -5.52 -4.41 -0.51
CA ARG A 54 -4.22 -4.70 -1.07
C ARG A 54 -4.50 -5.38 -2.40
N LEU A 55 -4.10 -4.75 -3.50
CA LEU A 55 -4.01 -5.36 -4.82
C LEU A 55 -3.05 -6.57 -4.72
N ARG A 56 -3.56 -7.70 -4.22
CA ARG A 56 -2.86 -8.98 -4.22
C ARG A 56 -3.03 -9.55 -5.63
N GLY A 57 -1.93 -9.52 -6.38
CA GLY A 57 -1.84 -10.10 -7.71
C GLY A 57 -1.64 -9.04 -8.79
N ALA A 58 -0.53 -9.15 -9.52
CA ALA A 58 -0.09 -8.30 -10.64
C ALA A 58 0.30 -6.82 -10.34
N GLY A 59 -0.32 -6.13 -9.37
CA GLY A 59 -0.04 -4.70 -9.12
C GLY A 59 1.36 -4.38 -8.53
N ILE A 60 1.98 -5.36 -7.86
CA ILE A 60 3.30 -5.19 -7.20
C ILE A 60 4.44 -5.12 -8.22
N ILE A 61 4.26 -5.72 -9.41
CA ILE A 61 5.27 -5.70 -10.48
C ILE A 61 5.44 -4.26 -11.01
N ARG A 62 4.42 -3.41 -10.88
CA ARG A 62 4.44 -2.04 -11.43
C ARG A 62 5.03 -0.99 -10.48
N ARG A 63 5.26 -1.29 -9.20
CA ARG A 63 5.62 -0.26 -8.20
C ARG A 63 7.12 -0.08 -7.97
N SER A 64 7.98 -0.91 -8.55
CA SER A 64 9.43 -0.69 -8.46
C SER A 64 10.18 -1.17 -9.71
N PRO A 65 10.73 -0.26 -10.54
CA PRO A 65 11.54 -0.64 -11.71
C PRO A 65 12.79 -1.43 -11.32
N LEU A 66 13.31 -1.23 -10.09
CA LEU A 66 14.41 -2.01 -9.53
C LEU A 66 14.04 -3.49 -9.39
N ASN A 67 12.82 -3.79 -8.93
CA ASN A 67 12.37 -5.17 -8.77
C ASN A 67 12.24 -5.87 -10.14
N ALA A 68 11.71 -5.16 -11.15
CA ALA A 68 11.63 -5.68 -12.51
C ALA A 68 13.02 -6.00 -13.09
N LEU A 69 14.02 -5.16 -12.84
CA LEU A 69 15.39 -5.37 -13.30
C LEU A 69 16.04 -6.61 -12.64
N VAL A 70 15.81 -6.81 -11.34
CA VAL A 70 16.32 -7.99 -10.60
C VAL A 70 15.72 -9.27 -11.14
N TRP A 71 14.40 -9.29 -11.38
CA TRP A 71 13.74 -10.45 -11.99
C TRP A 71 14.23 -10.73 -13.40
N LEU A 72 14.45 -9.70 -14.21
CA LEU A 72 14.96 -9.85 -15.56
C LEU A 72 16.39 -10.39 -15.58
N ALA A 73 17.25 -9.90 -14.69
CA ALA A 73 18.61 -10.41 -14.51
C ALA A 73 18.60 -11.88 -14.05
N PHE A 74 17.71 -12.25 -13.13
CA PHE A 74 17.60 -13.63 -12.66
C PHE A 74 17.18 -14.60 -13.78
N ILE A 75 16.20 -14.21 -14.60
CA ILE A 75 15.77 -14.99 -15.77
C ILE A 75 16.92 -15.13 -16.77
N LEU A 76 17.66 -14.06 -17.03
CA LEU A 76 18.79 -14.09 -17.96
C LEU A 76 19.90 -15.04 -17.48
N ILE A 77 20.21 -15.02 -16.18
CA ILE A 77 21.19 -15.95 -15.59
C ILE A 77 20.74 -17.40 -15.76
N LEU A 78 19.47 -17.71 -15.44
CA LEU A 78 18.93 -19.06 -15.61
C LEU A 78 18.95 -19.51 -17.07
N ALA A 79 18.66 -18.62 -18.02
CA ALA A 79 18.73 -18.93 -19.44
C ALA A 79 20.16 -19.27 -19.90
N VAL A 80 21.15 -18.49 -19.46
CA VAL A 80 22.57 -18.73 -19.78
C VAL A 80 23.06 -20.03 -19.16
N VAL A 81 22.74 -20.28 -17.89
CA VAL A 81 23.08 -21.52 -17.18
C VAL A 81 22.43 -22.73 -17.85
N GLY A 82 21.16 -22.62 -18.25
CA GLY A 82 20.46 -23.67 -18.99
C GLY A 82 21.10 -23.97 -20.34
N LEU A 83 21.53 -22.93 -21.07
CA LEU A 83 22.23 -23.10 -22.34
C LEU A 83 23.60 -23.78 -22.18
N LEU A 84 24.32 -23.44 -21.10
CA LEU A 84 25.61 -24.06 -20.75
C LEU A 84 25.46 -25.53 -20.33
N LEU A 85 24.40 -25.87 -19.59
CA LEU A 85 24.10 -27.24 -19.18
C LEU A 85 23.51 -28.10 -20.31
N SER A 86 22.93 -27.47 -21.32
CA SER A 86 22.36 -28.14 -22.50
C SER A 86 23.38 -28.29 -23.65
N ARG A 87 24.63 -27.88 -23.45
CA ARG A 87 25.78 -28.11 -24.33
C ARG A 87 26.57 -29.32 -23.86
#